data_AF-A0A9P1BKI2-F1
#
_entry.id   AF-A0A9P1BKI2-F1
#
_cell.length_a   1.000
_cell.length_b   1.000
_cell.length_c   1.000
_cell.angle_alpha   90.00
_cell.angle_beta   90.00
_cell.angle_gamma   90.00
#
_symmetry.space_group_name_H-M   'P 1'
#
loop_
_entity.id
_entity.type
_entity.pdbx_description
1 polymer ?
#
loop_
_entity_poly.entity_id
_entity_poly.type
_entity_poly.pdbx_seq_one_letter_code
_entity_poly.pdbx_strand_id
1 'polypeptide(L)'
;MARSHGAQIDKSEPMEVQNEEAEPRSQWIPGKRWMIPKSSGRGDPEGRAEDDATESGNGKSKERKAERKAKRKAAAKPKEKPDKHKSSSEWPATPTVVFGNAAGENSPVAPNSFPELREVTLRKLEIPHDSTLAHITDALLQLRSVEVLRLSHLRLTSRGASLLLQAVAELAPRLTSLNGLPLARLVQLKDHPEGGPLDLGDSIEWNDFTLGVMARLNLWPVISFGGAGINKELHLQGQSFTDVGLRGLCAMLRHFATQGPTGRSSGAVNLTKIDLSGNLQITDATVADLCHTLKTPHMGSALRGLRELNLRSCMRLKTRSAYELLNFVQHVREAARDPGAQQNLRMVNGVDLEALQLSSRADRAGRATTAPSMLLRSFLEQQGAKAHSTYMTECDVHFFAGVMHQYQNIPYCHVHIVIPTSLLKDDATAPLDIWGRPPHLAAMPCSNDSPFPPPVAGGRLQAVAAQLQAQVDATCRLFEACAEA
;
A
#
# COMPACT_ATOMS: atom_id res chain seq x y z
N MET A 1 39.57 -27.21 -49.72
CA MET A 1 38.28 -26.49 -49.85
C MET A 1 38.35 -25.26 -48.97
N ALA A 2 38.59 -24.11 -49.61
CA ALA A 2 38.76 -22.80 -48.97
C ALA A 2 37.61 -21.89 -49.44
N ARG A 3 36.96 -21.18 -48.53
CA ARG A 3 36.16 -19.98 -48.84
C ARG A 3 36.28 -19.00 -47.68
N SER A 4 37.10 -17.98 -47.90
CA SER A 4 37.10 -16.72 -47.16
C SER A 4 36.12 -15.77 -47.85
N HIS A 5 35.20 -15.18 -47.09
CA HIS A 5 34.41 -14.03 -47.52
C HIS A 5 34.87 -12.82 -46.71
N GLY A 6 35.51 -11.88 -47.41
CA GLY A 6 35.64 -10.49 -46.96
C GLY A 6 34.41 -9.70 -47.40
N ALA A 7 34.00 -8.74 -46.59
CA ALA A 7 33.02 -7.74 -46.96
C ALA A 7 33.56 -6.36 -46.58
N GLN A 8 33.58 -5.49 -47.59
CA GLN A 8 33.92 -4.07 -47.57
C GLN A 8 33.00 -3.28 -46.65
N ILE A 9 33.59 -2.33 -45.91
CA ILE A 9 32.87 -1.25 -45.23
C ILE A 9 32.98 -0.03 -46.13
N ASP A 10 31.85 0.39 -46.67
CA ASP A 10 31.71 1.57 -47.51
C ASP A 10 31.49 2.81 -46.63
N LYS A 11 32.16 3.91 -47.00
CA LYS A 11 32.11 5.20 -46.30
C LYS A 11 30.94 6.02 -46.84
N SER A 12 29.98 6.36 -46.00
CA SER A 12 28.94 7.35 -46.30
C SER A 12 29.24 8.68 -45.61
N GLU A 13 29.22 9.75 -46.42
CA GLU A 13 29.46 11.16 -46.10
C GLU A 13 28.40 11.77 -45.15
N PRO A 14 28.72 12.89 -44.47
CA PRO A 14 27.82 13.55 -43.53
C PRO A 14 26.82 14.49 -44.22
N MET A 15 25.55 14.42 -43.80
CA MET A 15 24.50 15.37 -44.15
C MET A 15 24.67 16.69 -43.39
N GLU A 16 24.76 17.77 -44.16
CA GLU A 16 24.63 19.17 -43.76
C GLU A 16 23.21 19.43 -43.23
N VAL A 17 23.08 19.87 -41.98
CA VAL A 17 21.81 20.34 -41.40
C VAL A 17 21.83 21.87 -41.41
N GLN A 18 20.95 22.44 -42.24
CA GLN A 18 20.67 23.87 -42.27
C GLN A 18 19.85 24.26 -41.02
N ASN A 19 20.40 25.16 -40.21
CA ASN A 19 19.71 25.81 -39.09
C ASN A 19 18.86 26.97 -39.65
N GLU A 20 17.54 26.83 -39.61
CA GLU A 20 16.62 27.97 -39.73
C GLU A 20 16.38 28.59 -38.35
N GLU A 21 16.67 29.89 -38.27
CA GLU A 21 16.34 30.79 -37.17
C GLU A 21 14.83 30.87 -36.97
N ALA A 22 14.37 30.66 -35.72
CA ALA A 22 13.03 31.02 -35.29
C ALA A 22 13.11 32.13 -34.23
N GLU A 23 12.51 33.28 -34.56
CA GLU A 23 12.35 34.45 -33.69
C GLU A 23 11.52 34.16 -32.42
N PRO A 24 11.74 34.93 -31.33
CA PRO A 24 11.14 34.65 -30.02
C PRO A 24 9.69 35.15 -29.91
N ARG A 25 8.76 34.23 -29.59
CA ARG A 25 7.40 34.56 -29.19
C ARG A 25 7.34 35.04 -27.73
N SER A 26 7.01 36.32 -27.59
CA SER A 26 6.21 36.98 -26.53
C SER A 26 6.28 36.40 -25.10
N GLN A 27 6.94 37.16 -24.24
CA GLN A 27 6.87 37.17 -22.78
C GLN A 27 5.42 37.16 -22.25
N TRP A 28 5.13 36.20 -21.37
CA TRP A 28 3.95 36.21 -20.51
C TRP A 28 4.23 37.01 -19.23
N ILE A 29 3.37 37.99 -18.92
CA ILE A 29 3.37 38.76 -17.68
C ILE A 29 2.20 38.28 -16.81
N PRO A 30 2.40 37.66 -15.63
CA PRO A 30 1.31 37.29 -14.76
C PRO A 30 0.97 38.44 -13.80
N GLY A 31 -0.26 38.94 -13.87
CA GLY A 31 -0.69 40.02 -12.98
C GLY A 31 -2.09 40.56 -13.27
N LYS A 32 -3.13 39.72 -13.26
CA LYS A 32 -4.52 40.21 -13.10
C LYS A 32 -5.32 39.34 -12.14
N ARG A 33 -5.65 39.98 -11.02
CA ARG A 33 -6.50 39.55 -9.91
C ARG A 33 -7.94 39.46 -10.42
N TRP A 34 -8.51 38.26 -10.49
CA TRP A 34 -9.93 38.08 -10.79
C TRP A 34 -10.74 38.27 -9.51
N MET A 35 -11.56 39.32 -9.49
CA MET A 35 -12.58 39.54 -8.46
C MET A 35 -13.80 38.68 -8.75
N ILE A 36 -14.24 37.92 -7.74
CA ILE A 36 -15.50 37.17 -7.73
C ILE A 36 -16.64 38.16 -7.49
N PRO A 37 -17.66 38.27 -8.36
CA PRO A 37 -18.85 39.06 -8.03
C PRO A 37 -19.77 38.27 -7.10
N LYS A 38 -20.14 38.90 -5.98
CA LYS A 38 -21.22 38.46 -5.08
C LYS A 38 -22.55 38.63 -5.81
N SER A 39 -23.31 37.55 -6.00
CA SER A 39 -24.72 37.63 -6.37
C SER A 39 -25.60 37.63 -5.12
N SER A 40 -26.30 38.75 -4.96
CA SER A 40 -27.38 38.98 -4.02
C SER A 40 -28.73 38.64 -4.64
N GLY A 41 -29.66 38.12 -3.84
CA GLY A 41 -31.07 38.54 -3.92
C GLY A 41 -32.08 37.58 -4.54
N ARG A 42 -32.82 36.89 -3.65
CA ARG A 42 -34.29 36.72 -3.55
C ARG A 42 -35.16 36.76 -4.81
N GLY A 43 -36.10 35.80 -4.84
CA GLY A 43 -37.42 35.98 -5.45
C GLY A 43 -38.28 34.71 -5.39
N ASP A 44 -39.07 34.57 -4.32
CA ASP A 44 -40.32 33.79 -4.37
C ASP A 44 -41.35 34.56 -5.21
N PRO A 45 -42.34 33.87 -5.79
CA PRO A 45 -43.68 34.12 -5.28
C PRO A 45 -44.59 32.88 -5.19
N GLU A 46 -45.53 33.01 -4.24
CA GLU A 46 -46.74 32.21 -4.03
C GLU A 46 -47.73 32.27 -5.21
N GLY A 47 -48.59 31.25 -5.30
CA GLY A 47 -50.01 31.47 -5.62
C GLY A 47 -50.75 30.42 -6.46
N ARG A 48 -51.62 29.62 -5.77
CA ARG A 48 -52.99 29.14 -6.14
C ARG A 48 -53.19 28.33 -7.44
N ALA A 49 -54.11 27.38 -7.61
CA ALA A 49 -55.35 26.92 -6.94
C ALA A 49 -55.57 25.42 -7.30
N GLU A 50 -56.09 24.57 -6.40
CA GLU A 50 -57.47 24.01 -6.37
C GLU A 50 -57.99 23.41 -7.70
N ASP A 51 -58.14 22.07 -7.77
CA ASP A 51 -59.46 21.42 -7.78
C ASP A 51 -59.40 19.87 -7.93
N ASP A 52 -60.12 19.25 -6.98
CA ASP A 52 -61.01 18.08 -6.98
C ASP A 52 -60.70 16.63 -7.46
N ALA A 53 -61.02 15.74 -6.49
CA ALA A 53 -61.74 14.47 -6.55
C ALA A 53 -61.19 13.24 -7.30
N THR A 54 -60.84 12.18 -6.54
CA THR A 54 -61.73 11.00 -6.36
C THR A 54 -61.15 9.93 -5.42
N GLU A 55 -61.98 9.58 -4.44
CA GLU A 55 -62.20 8.29 -3.75
C GLU A 55 -61.34 7.05 -4.06
N SER A 56 -60.80 6.45 -3.00
CA SER A 56 -61.25 5.16 -2.43
C SER A 56 -60.12 4.24 -1.97
N GLY A 57 -60.31 3.65 -0.78
CA GLY A 57 -59.73 2.35 -0.42
C GLY A 57 -58.36 2.38 0.26
N ASN A 58 -58.33 2.04 1.56
CA ASN A 58 -57.79 0.74 2.03
C ASN A 58 -57.35 0.82 3.51
N GLY A 59 -58.33 0.80 4.41
CA GLY A 59 -58.12 0.73 5.86
C GLY A 59 -57.82 -0.70 6.34
N LYS A 60 -56.63 -1.24 6.05
CA LYS A 60 -56.14 -2.51 6.66
C LYS A 60 -54.65 -2.56 7.01
N SER A 61 -53.92 -1.45 6.92
CA SER A 61 -52.45 -1.43 7.10
C SER A 61 -51.95 -0.99 8.48
N LYS A 62 -52.78 -0.33 9.31
CA LYS A 62 -52.34 0.21 10.61
C LYS A 62 -52.37 -0.78 11.77
N GLU A 63 -53.15 -1.85 11.69
CA GLU A 63 -53.31 -2.80 12.80
C GLU A 63 -52.17 -3.85 12.86
N ARG A 64 -51.60 -4.23 11.70
CA ARG A 64 -50.46 -5.16 11.63
C ARG A 64 -49.11 -4.57 12.07
N LYS A 65 -49.00 -3.25 12.20
CA LYS A 65 -47.76 -2.57 12.64
C LYS A 65 -47.68 -2.41 14.16
N ALA A 66 -48.81 -2.43 14.87
CA ALA A 66 -48.84 -2.39 16.33
C ALA A 66 -48.50 -3.76 16.95
N GLU A 67 -48.97 -4.85 16.34
CA GLU A 67 -48.79 -6.21 16.87
C GLU A 67 -47.32 -6.71 16.75
N ARG A 68 -46.59 -6.28 15.71
CA ARG A 68 -45.15 -6.59 15.54
C ARG A 68 -44.23 -5.83 16.51
N LYS A 69 -44.69 -4.73 17.11
CA LYS A 69 -43.92 -3.96 18.11
C LYS A 69 -44.07 -4.53 19.53
N ALA A 70 -45.19 -5.22 19.81
CA ALA A 70 -45.43 -5.91 21.07
C ALA A 70 -44.64 -7.24 21.18
N LYS A 71 -44.55 -8.03 20.11
CA LYS A 71 -43.78 -9.30 20.11
C LYS A 71 -42.25 -9.14 20.19
N ARG A 72 -41.71 -7.94 19.95
CA ARG A 72 -40.26 -7.65 20.08
C ARG A 72 -39.82 -7.23 21.49
N LYS A 73 -40.76 -6.94 22.41
CA LYS A 73 -40.46 -6.58 23.81
C LYS A 73 -40.50 -7.75 24.80
N ALA A 74 -40.99 -8.92 24.39
CA ALA A 74 -41.14 -10.10 25.27
C ALA A 74 -39.97 -11.11 25.19
N ALA A 75 -38.94 -10.87 24.37
CA ALA A 75 -37.82 -11.80 24.17
C ALA A 75 -36.48 -11.34 24.79
N ALA A 76 -36.49 -10.30 25.63
CA ALA A 76 -35.30 -9.83 26.34
C ALA A 76 -35.22 -10.48 27.73
N LYS A 77 -34.62 -11.67 27.82
CA LYS A 77 -34.15 -12.22 29.10
C LYS A 77 -32.99 -11.37 29.64
N PRO A 78 -32.93 -11.10 30.95
CA PRO A 78 -31.84 -10.34 31.55
C PRO A 78 -30.54 -11.15 31.49
N LYS A 79 -29.48 -10.57 30.92
CA LYS A 79 -28.13 -11.10 31.05
C LYS A 79 -27.64 -10.82 32.47
N GLU A 80 -27.48 -11.88 33.25
CA GLU A 80 -26.64 -11.90 34.44
C GLU A 80 -25.24 -11.37 34.09
N LYS A 81 -24.73 -10.48 34.94
CA LYS A 81 -23.35 -10.00 34.88
C LYS A 81 -22.43 -11.14 35.34
N PRO A 82 -21.46 -11.60 34.54
CA PRO A 82 -20.44 -12.49 35.06
C PRO A 82 -19.40 -11.68 35.84
N ASP A 83 -19.08 -12.19 37.02
CA ASP A 83 -18.07 -11.67 37.93
C ASP A 83 -16.70 -11.50 37.26
N LYS A 84 -16.04 -10.39 37.60
CA LYS A 84 -14.65 -10.12 37.24
C LYS A 84 -13.72 -11.07 38.00
N HIS A 85 -13.52 -12.26 37.48
CA HIS A 85 -12.32 -13.05 37.80
C HIS A 85 -11.16 -12.57 36.93
N LYS A 86 -10.14 -12.00 37.59
CA LYS A 86 -8.79 -11.84 37.07
C LYS A 86 -8.28 -13.23 36.67
N SER A 87 -8.23 -13.55 35.38
CA SER A 87 -7.43 -14.66 34.86
C SER A 87 -6.13 -14.10 34.29
N SER A 88 -5.10 -14.06 35.12
CA SER A 88 -3.71 -14.08 34.66
C SER A 88 -3.47 -15.44 34.01
N SER A 89 -3.59 -15.52 32.68
CA SER A 89 -3.08 -16.66 31.94
C SER A 89 -1.58 -16.49 31.78
N GLU A 90 -0.84 -16.97 32.78
CA GLU A 90 0.58 -17.27 32.66
C GLU A 90 0.75 -18.29 31.53
N TRP A 91 1.51 -17.92 30.51
CA TRP A 91 1.97 -18.83 29.48
C TRP A 91 3.02 -19.77 30.11
N PRO A 92 3.08 -21.06 29.75
CA PRO A 92 4.13 -21.94 30.24
C PRO A 92 5.49 -21.39 29.78
N ALA A 93 6.42 -21.30 30.72
CA ALA A 93 7.78 -20.80 30.51
C ALA A 93 8.59 -21.77 29.65
N THR A 94 8.44 -21.70 28.33
CA THR A 94 9.48 -22.14 27.41
C THR A 94 10.58 -21.08 27.40
N PRO A 95 11.88 -21.46 27.45
CA PRO A 95 12.97 -20.50 27.43
C PRO A 95 12.94 -19.74 26.09
N THR A 96 12.37 -18.53 26.12
CA THR A 96 12.34 -17.63 24.98
C THR A 96 13.54 -16.72 25.08
N VAL A 97 14.53 -16.91 24.20
CA VAL A 97 15.65 -15.96 24.11
C VAL A 97 15.18 -14.77 23.27
N VAL A 98 14.98 -13.63 23.93
CA VAL A 98 14.79 -12.33 23.27
C VAL A 98 16.18 -11.71 23.13
N PHE A 99 16.66 -11.56 21.90
CA PHE A 99 17.90 -10.84 21.64
C PHE A 99 17.68 -9.35 21.91
N GLY A 100 18.10 -8.89 23.09
CA GLY A 100 18.23 -7.47 23.43
C GLY A 100 19.56 -6.91 22.94
N ASN A 101 19.58 -5.61 22.62
CA ASN A 101 20.76 -4.87 22.15
C ASN A 101 21.94 -4.97 23.13
N ALA A 102 22.80 -5.96 22.95
CA ALA A 102 24.12 -6.04 23.59
C ALA A 102 25.11 -6.62 22.57
N ALA A 103 25.59 -5.77 21.66
CA ALA A 103 26.67 -6.08 20.75
C ALA A 103 28.00 -5.81 21.46
N GLY A 104 28.58 -6.84 22.08
CA GLY A 104 29.94 -6.88 22.61
C GLY A 104 30.52 -8.27 22.35
N GLU A 105 31.84 -8.35 22.16
CA GLU A 105 32.63 -9.45 21.55
C GLU A 105 32.48 -10.86 22.14
N ASN A 106 31.64 -11.06 23.15
CA ASN A 106 31.21 -12.37 23.64
C ASN A 106 29.78 -12.62 23.18
N SER A 107 29.60 -13.17 21.97
CA SER A 107 28.27 -13.58 21.50
C SER A 107 27.65 -14.53 22.53
N PRO A 108 26.56 -14.16 23.23
CA PRO A 108 26.01 -14.97 24.32
C PRO A 108 25.37 -16.28 23.83
N VAL A 109 25.30 -16.48 22.51
CA VAL A 109 24.75 -17.67 21.86
C VAL A 109 25.90 -18.49 21.26
N ALA A 110 26.61 -19.22 22.10
CA ALA A 110 27.45 -20.32 21.62
C ALA A 110 26.55 -21.53 21.28
N PRO A 111 26.88 -22.35 20.27
CA PRO A 111 26.07 -23.49 19.82
C PRO A 111 25.67 -24.45 20.96
N ASN A 112 26.51 -24.54 21.99
CA ASN A 112 26.33 -25.47 23.11
C ASN A 112 25.69 -24.82 24.35
N SER A 113 25.45 -23.51 24.35
CA SER A 113 24.90 -22.81 25.52
C SER A 113 23.41 -23.09 25.73
N PHE A 114 22.69 -23.48 24.67
CA PHE A 114 21.24 -23.68 24.71
C PHE A 114 20.80 -24.95 23.95
N PRO A 115 21.20 -26.15 24.40
CA PRO A 115 20.88 -27.40 23.71
C PRO A 115 19.37 -27.67 23.63
N GLU A 116 18.58 -27.15 24.56
CA GLU A 116 17.13 -27.36 24.65
C GLU A 116 16.30 -26.23 24.02
N LEU A 117 16.93 -25.21 23.42
CA LEU A 117 16.22 -24.07 22.84
C LEU A 117 15.49 -24.48 21.54
N ARG A 118 14.17 -24.58 21.62
CA ARG A 118 13.32 -24.98 20.48
C ARG A 118 12.70 -23.82 19.71
N GLU A 119 12.53 -22.67 20.35
CA GLU A 119 11.81 -21.53 19.77
C GLU A 119 12.63 -20.25 19.85
N VAL A 120 12.77 -19.55 18.73
CA VAL A 120 13.39 -18.23 18.66
C VAL A 120 12.40 -17.23 18.09
N THR A 121 12.24 -16.09 18.78
CA THR A 121 11.37 -14.99 18.35
C THR A 121 12.16 -13.71 18.19
N LEU A 122 12.24 -13.20 16.96
CA LEU A 122 12.76 -11.88 16.60
C LEU A 122 11.58 -11.00 16.19
N ARG A 123 11.28 -9.98 16.99
CA ARG A 123 10.10 -9.13 16.77
C ARG A 123 10.40 -7.66 17.00
N LYS A 124 9.94 -6.80 16.08
CA LYS A 124 10.05 -5.32 16.18
C LYS A 124 11.49 -4.85 16.41
N LEU A 125 12.45 -5.52 15.79
CA LEU A 125 13.86 -5.15 15.88
C LEU A 125 14.22 -4.24 14.70
N GLU A 126 14.99 -3.20 14.99
CA GLU A 126 15.69 -2.41 13.98
C GLU A 126 17.15 -2.83 14.02
N ILE A 127 17.61 -3.47 12.94
CA ILE A 127 18.98 -3.98 12.83
C ILE A 127 19.71 -3.06 11.85
N PRO A 128 20.44 -2.05 12.34
CA PRO A 128 20.96 -0.97 11.51
C PRO A 128 22.15 -1.40 10.63
N HIS A 129 22.85 -2.47 11.02
CA HIS A 129 24.07 -2.91 10.34
C HIS A 129 23.98 -4.36 9.89
N ASP A 130 24.36 -4.60 8.63
CA ASP A 130 24.39 -5.93 8.02
C ASP A 130 25.36 -6.88 8.74
N SER A 131 26.42 -6.36 9.39
CA SER A 131 27.37 -7.15 10.19
C SER A 131 26.71 -7.77 11.43
N THR A 132 25.90 -7.00 12.15
CA THR A 132 25.11 -7.51 13.27
C THR A 132 24.16 -8.60 12.80
N LEU A 133 23.55 -8.41 11.63
CA LEU A 133 22.66 -9.41 11.08
C LEU A 133 23.39 -10.71 10.69
N ALA A 134 24.60 -10.61 10.14
CA ALA A 134 25.44 -11.78 9.85
C ALA A 134 25.70 -12.62 11.11
N HIS A 135 26.03 -11.98 12.22
CA HIS A 135 26.20 -12.68 13.50
C HIS A 135 24.90 -13.33 14.00
N ILE A 136 23.76 -12.64 13.84
CA ILE A 136 22.45 -13.21 14.19
C ILE A 136 22.16 -14.44 13.33
N THR A 137 22.40 -14.37 12.01
CA THR A 137 22.17 -15.52 11.12
C THR A 137 23.11 -16.68 11.40
N ASP A 138 24.39 -16.41 11.66
CA ASP A 138 25.35 -17.46 12.01
C ASP A 138 24.96 -18.15 13.32
N ALA A 139 24.54 -17.38 14.32
CA ALA A 139 24.02 -17.92 15.57
C ALA A 139 22.77 -18.78 15.33
N LEU A 140 21.80 -18.31 14.54
CA LEU A 140 20.60 -19.07 14.20
C LEU A 140 20.92 -20.41 13.51
N LEU A 141 21.89 -20.43 12.59
CA LEU A 141 22.33 -21.64 11.90
C LEU A 141 22.99 -22.66 12.83
N GLN A 142 23.71 -22.18 13.85
CA GLN A 142 24.38 -22.99 14.86
C GLN A 142 23.42 -23.60 15.89
N LEU A 143 22.23 -23.02 16.08
CA LEU A 143 21.20 -23.53 16.97
C LEU A 143 20.50 -24.76 16.36
N ARG A 144 21.04 -25.96 16.62
CA ARG A 144 20.56 -27.21 16.01
C ARG A 144 19.18 -27.67 16.46
N SER A 145 18.77 -27.32 17.67
CA SER A 145 17.50 -27.74 18.30
C SER A 145 16.33 -26.80 18.02
N VAL A 146 16.54 -25.69 17.29
CA VAL A 146 15.47 -24.75 16.98
C VAL A 146 14.52 -25.37 15.94
N GLU A 147 13.29 -25.55 16.38
CA GLU A 147 12.18 -26.13 15.61
C GLU A 147 11.17 -25.03 15.20
N VAL A 148 11.10 -23.92 15.92
CA VAL A 148 10.14 -22.83 15.70
C VAL A 148 10.88 -21.51 15.59
N LEU A 149 10.65 -20.79 14.48
CA LEU A 149 11.22 -19.47 14.24
C LEU A 149 10.11 -18.46 14.00
N ARG A 150 10.09 -17.37 14.77
CA ARG A 150 9.16 -16.26 14.60
C ARG A 150 9.91 -14.98 14.26
N LEU A 151 9.70 -14.47 13.04
CA LEU A 151 10.31 -13.26 12.51
C LEU A 151 9.19 -12.28 12.17
N SER A 152 9.03 -11.20 12.92
CA SER A 152 7.92 -10.25 12.71
C SER A 152 8.36 -8.80 12.86
N HIS A 153 7.90 -7.93 11.95
CA HIS A 153 8.20 -6.49 11.98
C HIS A 153 9.69 -6.15 12.12
N LEU A 154 10.56 -6.84 11.38
CA LEU A 154 11.99 -6.54 11.38
C LEU A 154 12.28 -5.41 10.39
N ARG A 155 12.89 -4.32 10.86
CA ARG A 155 13.39 -3.24 9.98
C ARG A 155 14.78 -3.60 9.52
N LEU A 156 14.86 -4.16 8.30
CA LEU A 156 16.10 -4.60 7.66
C LEU A 156 16.30 -3.86 6.35
N THR A 157 17.55 -3.74 5.91
CA THR A 157 17.85 -3.41 4.51
C THR A 157 17.42 -4.54 3.58
N SER A 158 17.22 -4.27 2.28
CA SER A 158 16.91 -5.34 1.30
C SER A 158 18.02 -6.42 1.26
N ARG A 159 19.28 -6.03 1.47
CA ARG A 159 20.43 -6.95 1.58
C ARG A 159 20.34 -7.81 2.84
N GLY A 160 20.07 -7.18 3.98
CA GLY A 160 19.89 -7.87 5.25
C GLY A 160 18.74 -8.88 5.21
N ALA A 161 17.57 -8.47 4.70
CA ALA A 161 16.43 -9.38 4.51
C ALA A 161 16.78 -10.59 3.63
N SER A 162 17.59 -10.38 2.58
CA SER A 162 18.04 -11.47 1.69
C SER A 162 18.98 -12.44 2.41
N LEU A 163 19.89 -11.91 3.26
CA LEU A 163 20.82 -12.69 4.06
C LEU A 163 20.08 -13.51 5.14
N LEU A 164 19.11 -12.92 5.83
CA LEU A 164 18.26 -13.65 6.79
C LEU A 164 17.39 -14.69 6.08
N LEU A 165 16.82 -14.39 4.91
CA LEU A 165 16.09 -15.37 4.11
C LEU A 165 16.97 -16.57 3.71
N GLN A 166 18.24 -16.34 3.38
CA GLN A 166 19.20 -17.43 3.10
C GLN A 166 19.31 -18.38 4.30
N ALA A 167 19.52 -17.84 5.49
CA ALA A 167 19.61 -18.64 6.71
C ALA A 167 18.30 -19.39 7.00
N VAL A 168 17.14 -18.73 6.84
CA VAL A 168 15.82 -19.36 7.01
C VAL A 168 15.62 -20.52 6.04
N ALA A 169 16.05 -20.38 4.78
CA ALA A 169 15.95 -21.44 3.79
C ALA A 169 16.84 -22.65 4.12
N GLU A 170 18.02 -22.42 4.71
CA GLU A 170 18.91 -23.48 5.18
C GLU A 170 18.36 -24.18 6.45
N LEU A 171 17.69 -23.43 7.32
CA LEU A 171 16.99 -23.96 8.48
C LEU A 171 15.68 -24.68 8.11
N ALA A 172 15.14 -24.48 6.90
CA ALA A 172 13.82 -24.98 6.52
C ALA A 172 13.56 -26.48 6.77
N PRO A 173 14.51 -27.41 6.52
CA PRO A 173 14.29 -28.84 6.74
C PRO A 173 14.08 -29.23 8.21
N ARG A 174 14.59 -28.42 9.16
CA ARG A 174 14.45 -28.66 10.61
C ARG A 174 13.37 -27.82 11.27
N LEU A 175 12.97 -26.71 10.65
CA LEU A 175 11.94 -25.84 11.19
C LEU A 175 10.55 -26.45 11.01
N THR A 176 9.97 -26.92 12.12
CA THR A 176 8.56 -27.32 12.18
C THR A 176 7.63 -26.15 11.86
N SER A 177 8.00 -24.93 12.25
CA SER A 177 7.17 -23.73 12.03
C SER A 177 8.01 -22.47 11.80
N LEU A 178 7.67 -21.72 10.75
CA LEU A 178 8.15 -20.36 10.49
C LEU A 178 6.95 -19.41 10.51
N ASN A 179 6.80 -18.57 11.54
CA ASN A 179 5.64 -17.67 11.65
C ASN A 179 4.27 -18.38 11.51
N GLY A 180 4.18 -19.64 11.94
CA GLY A 180 2.99 -20.48 11.76
C GLY A 180 2.98 -21.30 10.48
N LEU A 181 3.86 -21.04 9.50
CA LEU A 181 4.00 -21.83 8.28
C LEU A 181 4.66 -23.19 8.61
N PRO A 182 4.01 -24.35 8.32
CA PRO A 182 4.53 -25.68 8.66
C PRO A 182 5.66 -26.12 7.72
N LEU A 183 6.83 -25.47 7.83
CA LEU A 183 7.86 -25.46 6.80
C LEU A 183 8.49 -26.84 6.54
N ALA A 184 8.88 -27.58 7.58
CA ALA A 184 9.41 -28.94 7.43
C ALA A 184 8.42 -29.87 6.71
N ARG A 185 7.11 -29.75 7.00
CA ARG A 185 6.08 -30.55 6.33
C ARG A 185 5.94 -30.19 4.86
N LEU A 186 6.02 -28.91 4.52
CA LEU A 186 5.97 -28.44 3.14
C LEU A 186 7.17 -28.93 2.32
N VAL A 187 8.37 -28.88 2.90
CA VAL A 187 9.59 -29.41 2.27
C VAL A 187 9.44 -30.92 2.04
N GLN A 188 8.98 -31.68 3.04
CA GLN A 188 8.72 -33.12 2.89
C GLN A 188 7.71 -33.43 1.78
N LEU A 189 6.62 -32.67 1.66
CA LEU A 189 5.62 -32.87 0.61
C LEU A 189 6.14 -32.52 -0.78
N LYS A 190 7.07 -31.57 -0.87
CA LYS A 190 7.75 -31.23 -2.14
C LYS A 190 8.63 -32.38 -2.62
N ASP A 191 9.34 -33.02 -1.69
CA ASP A 191 10.22 -34.15 -2.02
C ASP A 191 9.43 -35.46 -2.20
N HIS A 192 8.29 -35.60 -1.49
CA HIS A 192 7.41 -36.76 -1.51
C HIS A 192 5.93 -36.35 -1.68
N PRO A 193 5.43 -36.20 -2.93
CA PRO A 193 4.10 -35.67 -3.22
C PRO A 193 2.91 -36.61 -2.92
N GLU A 194 3.11 -37.67 -2.14
CA GLU A 194 2.09 -38.72 -1.90
C GLU A 194 0.89 -38.27 -1.04
N GLY A 195 0.97 -37.09 -0.41
CA GLY A 195 -0.03 -36.59 0.54
C GLY A 195 -1.09 -35.63 -0.02
N GLY A 196 -1.06 -35.32 -1.32
CA GLY A 196 -1.85 -34.21 -1.86
C GLY A 196 -1.40 -32.84 -1.35
N PRO A 197 -2.03 -31.73 -1.80
CA PRO A 197 -1.66 -30.40 -1.36
C PRO A 197 -2.01 -30.18 0.12
N LEU A 198 -1.12 -29.54 0.86
CA LEU A 198 -1.35 -29.20 2.26
C LEU A 198 -2.27 -27.99 2.35
N ASP A 199 -3.35 -28.12 3.13
CA ASP A 199 -4.20 -26.99 3.47
C ASP A 199 -3.51 -26.10 4.52
N LEU A 200 -3.34 -24.82 4.21
CA LEU A 200 -2.71 -23.85 5.10
C LEU A 200 -3.77 -23.18 5.98
N GLY A 201 -3.55 -23.19 7.30
CA GLY A 201 -4.44 -22.53 8.27
C GLY A 201 -4.28 -20.99 8.29
N ASP A 202 -5.30 -20.32 8.83
CA ASP A 202 -5.39 -18.85 8.91
C ASP A 202 -4.36 -18.19 9.85
N SER A 203 -3.64 -18.98 10.66
CA SER A 203 -2.71 -18.48 11.68
C SER A 203 -1.33 -18.06 11.15
N ILE A 204 -1.11 -18.13 9.83
CA ILE A 204 0.18 -17.80 9.22
C ILE A 204 0.35 -16.29 9.14
N GLU A 205 1.43 -15.78 9.74
CA GLU A 205 1.84 -14.38 9.54
C GLU A 205 2.60 -14.26 8.20
N TRP A 206 1.92 -13.70 7.20
CA TRP A 206 2.50 -13.41 5.90
C TRP A 206 3.40 -12.16 5.97
N ASN A 207 4.68 -12.32 5.66
CA ASN A 207 5.68 -11.25 5.62
C ASN A 207 6.84 -11.63 4.68
N ASP A 208 7.93 -10.86 4.72
CA ASP A 208 9.12 -11.06 3.88
C ASP A 208 9.63 -12.50 3.87
N PHE A 209 9.69 -13.13 5.04
CA PHE A 209 10.35 -14.41 5.20
C PHE A 209 9.43 -15.58 4.84
N THR A 210 8.15 -15.49 5.19
CA THR A 210 7.18 -16.55 4.80
C THR A 210 6.94 -16.54 3.30
N LEU A 211 6.71 -15.38 2.68
CA LEU A 211 6.58 -15.27 1.23
C LEU A 211 7.90 -15.59 0.51
N GLY A 212 9.02 -15.07 1.05
CA GLY A 212 10.35 -15.27 0.50
C GLY A 212 10.76 -16.74 0.51
N VAL A 213 10.55 -17.47 1.62
CA VAL A 213 10.95 -18.89 1.72
C VAL A 213 10.09 -19.77 0.83
N MET A 214 8.78 -19.49 0.75
CA MET A 214 7.85 -20.21 -0.13
C MET A 214 8.27 -20.10 -1.59
N ALA A 215 8.65 -18.90 -2.03
CA ALA A 215 9.15 -18.69 -3.38
C ALA A 215 10.53 -19.33 -3.60
N ARG A 216 11.46 -19.12 -2.67
CA ARG A 216 12.84 -19.59 -2.77
C ARG A 216 12.94 -21.11 -2.79
N LEU A 217 12.13 -21.79 -1.99
CA LEU A 217 12.08 -23.25 -1.93
C LEU A 217 11.07 -23.85 -2.90
N ASN A 218 10.39 -23.03 -3.72
CA ASN A 218 9.35 -23.46 -4.66
C ASN A 218 8.27 -24.33 -4.00
N LEU A 219 7.69 -23.83 -2.91
CA LEU A 219 6.70 -24.56 -2.08
C LEU A 219 5.25 -24.23 -2.45
N TRP A 220 5.01 -23.27 -3.34
CA TRP A 220 3.66 -22.95 -3.82
C TRP A 220 2.90 -24.15 -4.45
N PRO A 221 3.54 -25.07 -5.21
CA PRO A 221 2.85 -26.22 -5.79
C PRO A 221 2.31 -27.24 -4.79
N VAL A 222 2.83 -27.27 -3.57
CA VAL A 222 2.47 -28.28 -2.55
C VAL A 222 1.42 -27.79 -1.56
N ILE A 223 0.90 -26.57 -1.77
CA ILE A 223 -0.13 -26.01 -0.91
C ILE A 223 -1.46 -25.89 -1.64
N SER A 224 -2.52 -25.93 -0.84
CA SER A 224 -3.85 -25.46 -1.21
C SER A 224 -4.28 -24.47 -0.14
N PHE A 225 -5.00 -23.43 -0.55
CA PHE A 225 -5.82 -22.72 0.40
C PHE A 225 -7.18 -23.39 0.36
N GLY A 226 -7.51 -24.16 1.39
CA GLY A 226 -8.88 -24.54 1.68
C GLY A 226 -9.76 -23.29 1.67
N GLY A 227 -11.08 -23.45 1.56
CA GLY A 227 -12.02 -22.36 1.23
C GLY A 227 -11.93 -21.04 2.05
N ALA A 228 -11.11 -20.99 3.10
CA ALA A 228 -10.67 -19.79 3.80
C ALA A 228 -9.73 -18.87 2.99
N GLY A 229 -8.91 -19.38 2.05
CA GLY A 229 -8.00 -18.55 1.23
C GLY A 229 -6.84 -17.92 2.02
N ILE A 230 -5.86 -17.32 1.34
CA ILE A 230 -5.14 -16.19 1.97
C ILE A 230 -6.20 -15.15 2.29
N ASN A 231 -6.17 -14.58 3.51
CA ASN A 231 -7.03 -13.47 3.92
C ASN A 231 -7.35 -12.57 2.73
N LYS A 232 -8.65 -12.27 2.52
CA LYS A 232 -9.12 -11.44 1.40
C LYS A 232 -8.32 -10.14 1.25
N GLU A 233 -7.80 -9.63 2.36
CA GLU A 233 -6.93 -8.47 2.40
C GLU A 233 -5.54 -8.85 2.91
N LEU A 234 -4.54 -8.70 2.04
CA LEU A 234 -3.15 -8.90 2.41
C LEU A 234 -2.54 -7.55 2.79
N HIS A 235 -2.54 -7.28 4.09
CA HIS A 235 -1.97 -6.07 4.68
C HIS A 235 -0.49 -6.30 4.98
N LEU A 236 0.38 -5.88 4.07
CA LEU A 236 1.84 -5.94 4.18
C LEU A 236 2.44 -4.55 4.43
N GLN A 237 1.65 -3.66 5.00
CA GLN A 237 2.09 -2.37 5.54
C GLN A 237 2.91 -2.59 6.82
N GLY A 238 3.90 -1.76 7.09
CA GLY A 238 4.68 -1.97 8.31
C GLY A 238 6.03 -1.28 8.41
N GLN A 239 6.52 -0.67 7.33
CA GLN A 239 7.92 -0.26 7.19
C GLN A 239 8.93 -1.42 7.23
N SER A 240 8.47 -2.67 7.35
CA SER A 240 9.29 -3.87 7.47
C SER A 240 9.26 -4.77 6.24
N PHE A 241 8.39 -4.48 5.25
CA PHE A 241 8.34 -5.26 4.03
C PHE A 241 9.38 -4.75 3.02
N THR A 242 10.09 -5.69 2.39
CA THR A 242 11.23 -5.41 1.50
C THR A 242 11.01 -6.04 0.12
N ASP A 243 11.95 -5.79 -0.78
CA ASP A 243 12.04 -6.46 -2.09
C ASP A 243 12.01 -7.99 -2.01
N VAL A 244 12.46 -8.58 -0.89
CA VAL A 244 12.44 -10.03 -0.69
C VAL A 244 11.01 -10.55 -0.60
N GLY A 245 10.20 -9.94 0.27
CA GLY A 245 8.80 -10.28 0.39
C GLY A 245 8.03 -10.01 -0.90
N LEU A 246 8.30 -8.88 -1.56
CA LEU A 246 7.61 -8.52 -2.79
C LEU A 246 7.89 -9.51 -3.93
N ARG A 247 9.14 -9.99 -4.08
CA ARG A 247 9.45 -11.08 -5.03
C ARG A 247 8.74 -12.38 -4.66
N GLY A 248 8.63 -12.67 -3.37
CA GLY A 248 7.85 -13.80 -2.85
C GLY A 248 6.38 -13.71 -3.23
N LEU A 249 5.78 -12.53 -3.06
CA LEU A 249 4.43 -12.21 -3.49
C LEU A 249 4.28 -12.37 -5.01
N CYS A 250 5.18 -11.82 -5.82
CA CYS A 250 5.13 -11.98 -7.28
C CYS A 250 5.22 -13.46 -7.70
N ALA A 251 6.03 -14.27 -7.02
CA ALA A 251 6.12 -15.72 -7.28
C ALA A 251 4.81 -16.44 -6.93
N MET A 252 4.18 -16.09 -5.80
CA MET A 252 2.87 -16.58 -5.42
C MET A 252 1.82 -16.25 -6.50
N LEU A 253 1.71 -14.98 -6.87
CA LEU A 253 0.73 -14.52 -7.86
C LEU A 253 0.93 -15.25 -9.20
N ARG A 254 2.17 -15.37 -9.67
CA ARG A 254 2.49 -16.11 -10.92
C ARG A 254 2.11 -17.58 -10.82
N HIS A 255 2.40 -18.23 -9.69
CA HIS A 255 2.07 -19.63 -9.49
C HIS A 255 0.56 -19.87 -9.59
N PHE A 256 -0.25 -19.08 -8.89
CA PHE A 256 -1.70 -19.27 -8.94
C PHE A 256 -2.29 -18.84 -10.29
N ALA A 257 -1.69 -17.87 -10.98
CA ALA A 257 -2.09 -17.49 -12.34
C ALA A 257 -1.96 -18.62 -13.36
N THR A 258 -0.94 -19.48 -13.24
CA THR A 258 -0.72 -20.58 -14.18
C THR A 258 -1.62 -21.79 -13.93
N GLN A 259 -2.23 -21.93 -12.76
CA GLN A 259 -3.01 -23.12 -12.42
C GLN A 259 -4.39 -23.19 -13.09
N GLY A 260 -4.90 -22.07 -13.63
CA GLY A 260 -6.16 -22.00 -14.36
C GLY A 260 -7.39 -22.44 -13.54
N PRO A 261 -8.61 -22.27 -14.08
CA PRO A 261 -9.85 -22.67 -13.41
C PRO A 261 -10.11 -24.19 -13.40
N THR A 262 -9.34 -24.97 -14.18
CA THR A 262 -9.51 -26.42 -14.34
C THR A 262 -8.45 -27.25 -13.61
N GLY A 263 -7.47 -26.60 -12.96
CA GLY A 263 -6.50 -27.25 -12.10
C GLY A 263 -7.21 -27.92 -10.92
N ARG A 264 -6.99 -29.22 -10.75
CA ARG A 264 -7.53 -30.04 -9.64
C ARG A 264 -7.07 -29.58 -8.24
N SER A 265 -6.19 -28.61 -8.17
CA SER A 265 -5.74 -27.89 -6.99
C SER A 265 -6.75 -26.81 -6.62
N SER A 266 -7.69 -27.24 -5.79
CA SER A 266 -8.82 -26.47 -5.25
C SER A 266 -8.39 -25.35 -4.31
N GLY A 267 -7.81 -24.26 -4.82
CA GLY A 267 -7.53 -23.08 -4.00
C GLY A 267 -7.22 -21.84 -4.81
N ALA A 268 -8.25 -21.18 -5.36
CA ALA A 268 -8.07 -19.84 -5.90
C ALA A 268 -7.65 -18.89 -4.78
N VAL A 269 -6.58 -18.11 -5.00
CA VAL A 269 -6.21 -17.03 -4.08
C VAL A 269 -7.28 -15.93 -4.18
N ASN A 270 -8.19 -15.90 -3.21
CA ASN A 270 -9.27 -14.91 -3.13
C ASN A 270 -8.76 -13.56 -2.58
N LEU A 271 -7.68 -13.05 -3.15
CA LEU A 271 -7.08 -11.79 -2.73
C LEU A 271 -7.81 -10.61 -3.36
N THR A 272 -8.43 -9.77 -2.54
CA THR A 272 -9.16 -8.57 -2.98
C THR A 272 -8.34 -7.28 -2.83
N LYS A 273 -7.39 -7.25 -1.90
CA LYS A 273 -6.57 -6.08 -1.63
C LYS A 273 -5.12 -6.45 -1.35
N ILE A 274 -4.20 -5.77 -2.02
CA ILE A 274 -2.76 -5.75 -1.71
C ILE A 274 -2.43 -4.36 -1.19
N ASP A 275 -2.13 -4.27 0.11
CA ASP A 275 -1.64 -3.03 0.72
C ASP A 275 -0.16 -3.16 1.08
N LEU A 276 0.67 -2.46 0.32
CA LEU A 276 2.12 -2.36 0.47
C LEU A 276 2.53 -0.95 0.91
N SER A 277 1.58 -0.12 1.34
CA SER A 277 1.87 1.27 1.67
C SER A 277 2.80 1.43 2.86
N GLY A 278 3.54 2.55 2.86
CA GLY A 278 4.41 2.91 3.98
C GLY A 278 5.68 2.05 4.11
N ASN A 279 6.04 1.24 3.10
CA ASN A 279 7.23 0.41 3.16
C ASN A 279 8.49 1.16 2.73
N LEU A 280 9.56 1.03 3.54
CA LEU A 280 10.77 1.84 3.37
C LEU A 280 11.77 1.22 2.40
N GLN A 281 11.63 -0.06 2.07
CA GLN A 281 12.69 -0.86 1.43
C GLN A 281 12.27 -1.52 0.12
N ILE A 282 11.08 -1.18 -0.38
CA ILE A 282 10.62 -1.59 -1.71
C ILE A 282 11.23 -0.63 -2.74
N THR A 283 11.81 -1.18 -3.81
CA THR A 283 12.49 -0.42 -4.86
C THR A 283 11.73 -0.45 -6.19
N ASP A 284 12.10 0.43 -7.12
CA ASP A 284 11.43 0.52 -8.43
C ASP A 284 11.49 -0.78 -9.24
N ALA A 285 12.59 -1.53 -9.12
CA ALA A 285 12.77 -2.78 -9.88
C ALA A 285 11.71 -3.82 -9.52
N THR A 286 11.41 -3.98 -8.22
CA THR A 286 10.43 -4.97 -7.77
C THR A 286 8.99 -4.52 -7.97
N VAL A 287 8.73 -3.20 -7.97
CA VAL A 287 7.42 -2.65 -8.38
C VAL A 287 7.17 -2.87 -9.86
N ALA A 288 8.19 -2.69 -10.72
CA ALA A 288 8.09 -3.04 -12.14
C ALA A 288 7.75 -4.53 -12.31
N ASP A 289 8.44 -5.42 -11.60
CA ASP A 289 8.15 -6.86 -11.61
C ASP A 289 6.72 -7.17 -11.14
N LEU A 290 6.23 -6.48 -10.11
CA LEU A 290 4.84 -6.61 -9.65
C LEU A 290 3.86 -6.18 -10.75
N CYS A 291 4.06 -5.00 -11.34
CA CYS A 291 3.22 -4.50 -12.42
C CYS A 291 3.22 -5.47 -13.62
N HIS A 292 4.37 -6.00 -14.04
CA HIS A 292 4.45 -7.00 -15.11
C HIS A 292 3.74 -8.31 -14.74
N THR A 293 3.92 -8.76 -13.50
CA THR A 293 3.24 -9.94 -12.97
C THR A 293 1.72 -9.76 -13.07
N LEU A 294 1.19 -8.60 -12.65
CA LEU A 294 -0.24 -8.30 -12.70
C LEU A 294 -0.78 -8.07 -14.12
N LYS A 295 0.05 -7.59 -15.07
CA LYS A 295 -0.30 -7.44 -16.50
C LYS A 295 -0.39 -8.79 -17.24
N THR A 296 0.05 -9.89 -16.63
CA THR A 296 0.09 -11.19 -17.32
C THR A 296 -1.34 -11.67 -17.63
N PRO A 297 -1.70 -11.98 -18.89
CA PRO A 297 -3.10 -12.21 -19.32
C PRO A 297 -3.79 -13.37 -18.60
N HIS A 298 -3.02 -14.34 -18.12
CA HIS A 298 -3.52 -15.54 -17.42
C HIS A 298 -3.87 -15.26 -15.94
N MET A 299 -3.52 -14.08 -15.41
CA MET A 299 -3.91 -13.63 -14.07
C MET A 299 -5.43 -13.52 -13.88
N GLY A 300 -6.18 -13.32 -14.97
CA GLY A 300 -7.62 -13.03 -14.94
C GLY A 300 -8.51 -14.16 -14.42
N SER A 301 -7.96 -15.32 -14.03
CA SER A 301 -8.73 -16.37 -13.32
C SER A 301 -8.35 -16.44 -11.84
N ALA A 302 -7.05 -16.41 -11.52
CA ALA A 302 -6.54 -16.55 -10.16
C ALA A 302 -6.65 -15.28 -9.32
N LEU A 303 -6.61 -14.10 -9.94
CA LEU A 303 -6.73 -12.80 -9.27
C LEU A 303 -8.01 -12.05 -9.65
N ARG A 304 -9.08 -12.76 -10.05
CA ARG A 304 -10.42 -12.13 -10.19
C ARG A 304 -10.83 -11.41 -8.91
N GLY A 305 -10.31 -11.80 -7.76
CA GLY A 305 -10.59 -11.10 -6.52
C GLY A 305 -10.03 -9.67 -6.47
N LEU A 306 -8.88 -9.40 -7.11
CA LEU A 306 -8.07 -8.23 -6.78
C LEU A 306 -8.72 -6.95 -7.27
N ARG A 307 -9.09 -6.10 -6.30
CA ARG A 307 -9.77 -4.82 -6.50
C ARG A 307 -8.89 -3.64 -6.16
N GLU A 308 -8.00 -3.79 -5.19
CA GLU A 308 -7.19 -2.68 -4.67
C GLU A 308 -5.71 -3.02 -4.63
N LEU A 309 -4.89 -2.14 -5.20
CA LEU A 309 -3.44 -2.13 -5.05
C LEU A 309 -3.01 -0.79 -4.43
N ASN A 310 -2.28 -0.83 -3.32
CA ASN A 310 -1.80 0.37 -2.65
C ASN A 310 -0.29 0.29 -2.40
N LEU A 311 0.45 1.23 -2.96
CA LEU A 311 1.91 1.42 -2.87
C LEU A 311 2.26 2.84 -2.38
N ARG A 312 1.29 3.56 -1.81
CA ARG A 312 1.48 4.94 -1.34
C ARG A 312 2.55 5.01 -0.26
N SER A 313 3.25 6.15 -0.19
CA SER A 313 4.19 6.42 0.89
C SER A 313 5.33 5.40 1.02
N CYS A 314 5.76 4.81 -0.11
CA CYS A 314 6.94 3.96 -0.16
C CYS A 314 8.18 4.78 -0.54
N MET A 315 9.09 4.98 0.41
CA MET A 315 10.07 6.08 0.37
C MET A 315 11.19 5.93 -0.65
N ARG A 316 11.41 4.70 -1.12
CA ARG A 316 12.41 4.38 -2.13
C ARG A 316 11.83 4.28 -3.54
N LEU A 317 10.52 4.48 -3.70
CA LEU A 317 9.89 4.53 -5.02
C LEU A 317 10.05 5.93 -5.61
N LYS A 318 10.43 5.95 -6.89
CA LYS A 318 10.74 7.15 -7.66
C LYS A 318 9.80 7.30 -8.85
N THR A 319 10.09 8.27 -9.73
CA THR A 319 9.35 8.49 -10.98
C THR A 319 9.19 7.23 -11.84
N ARG A 320 10.18 6.32 -11.85
CA ARG A 320 10.09 5.06 -12.61
C ARG A 320 8.93 4.18 -12.13
N SER A 321 8.74 4.03 -10.82
CA SER A 321 7.59 3.28 -10.28
C SER A 321 6.26 3.94 -10.64
N ALA A 322 6.20 5.28 -10.60
CA ALA A 322 5.01 6.01 -11.02
C ALA A 322 4.64 5.70 -12.47
N TYR A 323 5.63 5.70 -13.37
CA TYR A 323 5.45 5.33 -14.77
C TYR A 323 4.94 3.89 -14.94
N GLU A 324 5.50 2.92 -14.22
CA GLU A 324 5.03 1.53 -14.27
C GLU A 324 3.59 1.36 -13.78
N LEU A 325 3.22 2.08 -12.73
CA LEU A 325 1.85 2.11 -12.21
C LEU A 325 0.88 2.77 -13.19
N LEU A 326 1.27 3.87 -13.83
CA LEU A 326 0.47 4.51 -14.87
C LEU A 326 0.28 3.56 -16.05
N ASN A 327 1.36 2.96 -16.57
CA ASN A 327 1.29 1.95 -17.62
C ASN A 327 0.37 0.77 -17.25
N PHE A 328 0.41 0.36 -15.98
CA PHE A 328 -0.51 -0.67 -15.47
C PHE A 328 -1.97 -0.20 -15.50
N VAL A 329 -2.26 1.02 -15.06
CA VAL A 329 -3.60 1.63 -15.15
C VAL A 329 -4.07 1.71 -16.61
N GLN A 330 -3.19 2.09 -17.56
CA GLN A 330 -3.55 2.12 -18.98
C GLN A 330 -3.91 0.72 -19.50
N HIS A 331 -3.10 -0.28 -19.15
CA HIS A 331 -3.34 -1.67 -19.53
C HIS A 331 -4.67 -2.20 -18.99
N VAL A 332 -5.00 -1.92 -17.72
CA VAL A 332 -6.29 -2.30 -17.13
C VAL A 332 -7.46 -1.62 -17.86
N ARG A 333 -7.29 -0.35 -18.23
CA ARG A 333 -8.29 0.41 -19.01
C ARG A 333 -8.49 -0.15 -20.41
N GLU A 334 -7.42 -0.56 -21.09
CA GLU A 334 -7.50 -1.18 -22.42
C GLU A 334 -8.20 -2.53 -22.36
N ALA A 335 -7.83 -3.36 -21.38
CA ALA A 335 -8.49 -4.63 -21.14
C ALA A 335 -9.99 -4.45 -20.84
N ALA A 336 -10.39 -3.43 -20.07
CA ALA A 336 -11.80 -3.13 -19.79
C ALA A 336 -12.64 -2.70 -21.02
N ARG A 337 -12.01 -2.46 -22.19
CA ARG A 337 -12.72 -2.24 -23.46
C ARG A 337 -13.10 -3.55 -24.15
N ASP A 338 -12.39 -4.63 -23.86
CA ASP A 338 -12.72 -5.96 -24.37
C ASP A 338 -13.80 -6.60 -23.49
N PRO A 339 -15.02 -6.84 -24.00
CA PRO A 339 -16.10 -7.44 -23.22
C PRO A 339 -15.78 -8.86 -22.72
N GLY A 340 -14.74 -9.52 -23.24
CA GLY A 340 -14.25 -10.81 -22.76
C GLY A 340 -13.26 -10.74 -21.60
N ALA A 341 -12.63 -9.58 -21.36
CA ALA A 341 -11.57 -9.44 -20.36
C ALA A 341 -12.15 -9.05 -18.98
N GLN A 342 -12.19 -10.01 -18.06
CA GLN A 342 -12.58 -9.77 -16.67
C GLN A 342 -11.39 -9.26 -15.84
N GLN A 343 -11.09 -7.96 -15.93
CA GLN A 343 -10.21 -7.26 -14.98
C GLN A 343 -11.07 -6.65 -13.86
N ASN A 344 -10.80 -7.04 -12.61
CA ASN A 344 -11.59 -6.58 -11.44
C ASN A 344 -10.89 -5.51 -10.61
N LEU A 345 -9.72 -5.03 -11.05
CA LEU A 345 -8.99 -3.98 -10.37
C LEU A 345 -9.74 -2.65 -10.49
N ARG A 346 -10.13 -2.08 -9.34
CA ARG A 346 -10.91 -0.84 -9.26
C ARG A 346 -10.09 0.33 -8.72
N MET A 347 -9.08 0.05 -7.90
CA MET A 347 -8.35 1.09 -7.20
C MET A 347 -6.84 0.85 -7.24
N VAL A 348 -6.10 1.90 -7.61
CA VAL A 348 -4.63 1.94 -7.51
C VAL A 348 -4.25 3.19 -6.74
N ASN A 349 -3.53 3.04 -5.62
CA ASN A 349 -3.11 4.14 -4.75
C ASN A 349 -4.26 5.08 -4.34
N GLY A 350 -5.46 4.54 -4.15
CA GLY A 350 -6.66 5.32 -3.81
C GLY A 350 -7.40 5.95 -5.00
N VAL A 351 -6.88 5.83 -6.22
CA VAL A 351 -7.53 6.34 -7.44
C VAL A 351 -8.55 5.31 -7.93
N ASP A 352 -9.83 5.72 -7.99
CA ASP A 352 -10.93 4.91 -8.51
C ASP A 352 -10.91 4.88 -10.04
N LEU A 353 -10.43 3.77 -10.60
CA LEU A 353 -10.30 3.56 -12.04
C LEU A 353 -11.66 3.40 -12.73
N GLU A 354 -12.65 2.83 -12.04
CA GLU A 354 -14.00 2.62 -12.58
C GLU A 354 -14.69 3.98 -12.77
N ALA A 355 -14.62 4.84 -11.76
CA ALA A 355 -15.18 6.20 -11.82
C ALA A 355 -14.51 7.05 -12.93
N LEU A 356 -13.19 6.96 -13.09
CA LEU A 356 -12.45 7.67 -14.15
C LEU A 356 -12.77 7.14 -15.55
N GLN A 357 -13.02 5.84 -15.70
CA GLN A 357 -13.41 5.25 -16.99
C GLN A 357 -14.83 5.65 -17.39
N LEU A 358 -15.77 5.67 -16.45
CA LEU A 358 -17.15 6.07 -16.69
C LEU A 358 -17.24 7.52 -17.18
N SER A 359 -16.48 8.43 -16.56
CA SER A 359 -16.44 9.84 -16.97
C SER A 359 -15.84 10.03 -18.36
N SER A 360 -14.77 9.29 -18.71
CA SER A 360 -14.14 9.34 -20.03
C SER A 360 -15.07 8.86 -21.16
N ARG A 361 -15.96 7.91 -20.89
CA ARG A 361 -16.95 7.41 -21.88
C ARG A 361 -18.08 8.40 -22.12
N ALA A 362 -18.56 9.07 -21.09
CA ALA A 362 -19.66 10.01 -21.19
C ALA A 362 -19.29 11.27 -21.97
N ASP A 363 -18.06 11.76 -21.81
CA ASP A 363 -17.51 12.88 -22.57
C ASP A 363 -17.52 12.60 -24.09
N ARG A 364 -17.10 11.39 -24.49
CA ARG A 364 -17.18 10.93 -25.89
C ARG A 364 -18.60 10.84 -26.44
N ALA A 365 -19.59 10.64 -25.57
CA ALA A 365 -21.00 10.54 -25.96
C ALA A 365 -21.68 11.92 -26.02
N GLY A 366 -20.94 13.03 -25.86
CA GLY A 366 -21.50 14.38 -25.81
C GLY A 366 -22.39 14.64 -24.60
N ARG A 367 -22.39 13.75 -23.61
CA ARG A 367 -23.08 13.96 -22.34
C ARG A 367 -22.10 14.63 -21.40
N ALA A 368 -22.41 15.87 -21.01
CA ALA A 368 -21.64 16.61 -20.01
C ALA A 368 -21.76 15.95 -18.63
N THR A 369 -21.03 14.88 -18.39
CA THR A 369 -20.75 14.40 -17.04
C THR A 369 -19.31 14.74 -16.73
N THR A 370 -19.11 15.71 -15.86
CA THR A 370 -17.78 16.05 -15.35
C THR A 370 -17.22 14.86 -14.58
N ALA A 371 -15.93 14.55 -14.74
CA ALA A 371 -15.31 13.53 -13.90
C ALA A 371 -15.38 13.97 -12.42
N PRO A 372 -15.37 13.01 -11.49
CA PRO A 372 -15.23 13.37 -10.08
C PRO A 372 -13.91 14.11 -9.86
N SER A 373 -13.95 15.14 -9.03
CA SER A 373 -12.76 15.86 -8.60
C SER A 373 -11.80 14.95 -7.85
N MET A 374 -10.49 15.19 -8.02
CA MET A 374 -9.48 14.44 -7.29
C MET A 374 -9.31 15.04 -5.89
N LEU A 375 -9.39 14.20 -4.85
CA LEU A 375 -9.16 14.59 -3.47
C LEU A 375 -8.01 13.78 -2.89
N LEU A 376 -6.86 14.41 -2.69
CA LEU A 376 -5.70 13.81 -2.06
C LEU A 376 -5.69 14.21 -0.59
N ARG A 377 -5.79 13.22 0.31
CA ARG A 377 -5.66 13.43 1.74
C ARG A 377 -4.31 12.94 2.21
N SER A 378 -3.64 13.80 2.96
CA SER A 378 -2.39 13.53 3.66
C SER A 378 -2.60 13.77 5.14
N PHE A 379 -2.20 12.83 5.99
CA PHE A 379 -2.38 12.95 7.43
C PHE A 379 -1.00 13.20 8.08
N LEU A 380 -0.93 14.17 8.99
CA LEU A 380 0.23 14.26 9.88
C LEU A 380 0.09 13.19 10.94
N GLU A 381 1.18 12.53 11.28
CA GLU A 381 1.16 11.41 12.22
C GLU A 381 2.00 11.70 13.45
N GLN A 382 1.49 11.26 14.60
CA GLN A 382 2.21 11.33 15.86
C GLN A 382 3.30 10.25 15.89
N GLN A 383 4.56 10.67 15.96
CA GLN A 383 5.70 9.78 16.24
C GLN A 383 5.40 8.99 17.52
N GLY A 384 5.04 7.71 17.39
CA GLY A 384 4.87 6.81 18.54
C GLY A 384 3.82 5.70 18.40
N ALA A 385 2.82 5.85 17.52
CA ALA A 385 1.74 4.86 17.41
C ALA A 385 1.62 4.27 16.00
N LYS A 386 2.43 3.27 15.66
CA LYS A 386 2.30 2.43 14.43
C LYS A 386 1.92 3.23 13.15
N ALA A 387 2.52 4.39 12.98
CA ALA A 387 2.05 5.38 12.03
C ALA A 387 2.92 5.30 10.76
N HIS A 388 2.27 5.05 9.62
CA HIS A 388 2.90 5.00 8.31
C HIS A 388 3.04 6.42 7.82
N SER A 389 4.20 7.04 8.02
CA SER A 389 4.48 8.40 7.57
C SER A 389 3.83 8.73 6.22
N THR A 390 2.63 9.33 6.22
CA THR A 390 1.81 9.49 5.01
C THR A 390 2.22 10.74 4.26
N TYR A 391 3.51 10.93 3.99
CA TYR A 391 3.92 11.93 3.01
C TYR A 391 3.74 11.41 1.60
N MET A 392 3.39 12.35 0.72
CA MET A 392 3.48 12.11 -0.70
C MET A 392 4.95 11.96 -1.07
N THR A 393 5.29 10.76 -1.52
CA THR A 393 6.61 10.45 -2.06
C THR A 393 6.76 11.02 -3.46
N GLU A 394 7.98 10.99 -3.98
CA GLU A 394 8.26 11.30 -5.38
C GLU A 394 7.43 10.42 -6.33
N CYS A 395 7.30 9.12 -6.05
CA CYS A 395 6.42 8.22 -6.79
C CYS A 395 4.94 8.66 -6.71
N ASP A 396 4.44 9.02 -5.52
CA ASP A 396 3.07 9.50 -5.36
C ASP A 396 2.83 10.77 -6.21
N VAL A 397 3.75 11.75 -6.13
CA VAL A 397 3.71 13.00 -6.89
C VAL A 397 3.56 12.74 -8.38
N HIS A 398 4.49 11.97 -8.97
CA HIS A 398 4.45 11.70 -10.40
C HIS A 398 3.28 10.81 -10.82
N PHE A 399 2.85 9.88 -9.97
CA PHE A 399 1.70 9.04 -10.25
C PHE A 399 0.41 9.86 -10.31
N PHE A 400 0.14 10.71 -9.32
CA PHE A 400 -1.07 11.53 -9.31
C PHE A 400 -1.05 12.60 -10.41
N ALA A 401 0.11 13.21 -10.68
CA ALA A 401 0.28 14.10 -11.83
C ALA A 401 -0.08 13.38 -13.14
N GLY A 402 0.52 12.20 -13.39
CA GLY A 402 0.24 11.43 -14.59
C GLY A 402 -1.22 10.98 -14.73
N VAL A 403 -1.91 10.69 -13.62
CA VAL A 403 -3.37 10.44 -13.64
C VAL A 403 -4.12 11.69 -14.09
N MET A 404 -3.79 12.88 -13.57
CA MET A 404 -4.45 14.13 -13.99
C MET A 404 -4.21 14.44 -15.48
N HIS A 405 -3.00 14.20 -16.00
CA HIS A 405 -2.73 14.34 -17.44
C HIS A 405 -3.50 13.35 -18.30
N GLN A 406 -3.60 12.09 -17.86
CA GLN A 406 -4.31 11.06 -18.62
C GLN A 406 -5.84 11.27 -18.62
N TYR A 407 -6.38 11.89 -17.57
CA TYR A 407 -7.80 12.14 -17.37
C TYR A 407 -8.08 13.64 -17.28
N GLN A 408 -7.92 14.34 -18.41
CA GLN A 408 -8.09 15.80 -18.54
C GLN A 408 -9.50 16.31 -18.19
N ASN A 409 -10.48 15.41 -18.07
CA ASN A 409 -11.84 15.73 -17.65
C ASN A 409 -12.01 15.89 -16.14
N ILE A 410 -10.94 15.65 -15.35
CA ILE A 410 -10.89 15.96 -13.91
C ILE A 410 -10.93 17.48 -13.74
N PRO A 411 -11.99 18.06 -13.13
CA PRO A 411 -12.19 19.50 -13.14
C PRO A 411 -11.23 20.25 -12.20
N TYR A 412 -10.83 19.63 -11.09
CA TYR A 412 -9.90 20.19 -10.11
C TYR A 412 -9.34 19.10 -9.18
N CYS A 413 -8.17 19.38 -8.61
CA CYS A 413 -7.52 18.56 -7.58
C CYS A 413 -7.42 19.35 -6.27
N HIS A 414 -7.91 18.76 -5.19
CA HIS A 414 -7.76 19.29 -3.83
C HIS A 414 -6.77 18.44 -3.04
N VAL A 415 -5.80 19.10 -2.41
CA VAL A 415 -4.90 18.47 -1.45
C VAL A 415 -5.26 18.93 -0.04
N HIS A 416 -5.66 17.99 0.80
CA HIS A 416 -6.01 18.22 2.19
C HIS A 416 -4.92 17.68 3.08
N ILE A 417 -4.23 18.57 3.79
CA ILE A 417 -3.27 18.20 4.83
C ILE A 417 -4.01 18.22 6.17
N VAL A 418 -4.23 17.04 6.74
CA VAL A 418 -5.00 16.85 7.98
C VAL A 418 -4.04 16.82 9.15
N ILE A 419 -4.18 17.78 10.06
CA ILE A 419 -3.39 17.86 11.30
C ILE A 419 -4.24 17.29 12.44
N PRO A 420 -3.89 16.14 13.04
CA PRO A 420 -4.64 15.61 14.17
C PRO A 420 -4.61 16.56 15.36
N THR A 421 -5.75 16.74 16.02
CA THR A 421 -5.84 17.57 17.23
C THR A 421 -4.96 17.06 18.37
N SER A 422 -4.60 15.76 18.39
CA SER A 422 -3.67 15.20 19.37
C SER A 422 -2.26 15.76 19.24
N LEU A 423 -1.84 16.21 18.05
CA LEU A 423 -0.55 16.88 17.85
C LEU A 423 -0.53 18.31 18.42
N LEU A 424 -1.70 18.86 18.74
CA LEU A 424 -1.88 20.26 19.11
C LEU A 424 -2.24 20.47 20.59
N LYS A 425 -2.42 19.39 21.37
CA LYS A 425 -3.10 19.44 22.68
C LYS A 425 -2.20 19.54 23.92
N ASP A 426 -0.87 19.56 23.79
CA ASP A 426 0.00 19.43 24.97
C ASP A 426 0.28 20.73 25.73
N ASP A 427 0.11 21.92 25.12
CA ASP A 427 0.27 23.21 25.81
C ASP A 427 -1.04 24.01 25.81
N ALA A 428 -1.90 23.74 26.79
CA ALA A 428 -3.18 24.43 26.98
C ALA A 428 -3.05 25.95 27.27
N THR A 429 -1.83 26.47 27.39
CA THR A 429 -1.54 27.85 27.78
C THR A 429 -0.79 28.66 26.73
N ALA A 430 -0.27 28.05 25.65
CA ALA A 430 0.43 28.77 24.59
C ALA A 430 -0.51 29.03 23.40
N PRO A 431 -0.55 30.25 22.83
CA PRO A 431 -1.28 30.51 21.60
C PRO A 431 -0.79 29.56 20.49
N LEU A 432 -1.74 28.93 19.79
CA LEU A 432 -1.56 27.95 18.70
C LEU A 432 -0.97 28.57 17.41
N ASP A 433 0.02 29.46 17.52
CA ASP A 433 0.76 29.96 16.36
C ASP A 433 1.88 28.96 16.04
N ILE A 434 1.50 27.86 15.35
CA ILE A 434 2.43 26.84 14.82
C ILE A 434 3.46 27.50 13.89
N TRP A 435 3.00 28.52 13.19
CA TRP A 435 3.81 29.36 12.33
C TRP A 435 4.23 30.58 13.12
N GLY A 436 5.54 30.80 13.26
CA GLY A 436 6.00 31.99 13.93
C GLY A 436 5.49 33.20 13.17
N ARG A 437 4.64 34.02 13.78
CA ARG A 437 4.54 35.43 13.38
C ARG A 437 5.66 36.16 14.10
N PRO A 438 6.72 36.61 13.41
CA PRO A 438 7.59 37.62 14.00
C PRO A 438 6.70 38.83 14.30
N PRO A 439 6.69 39.35 15.54
CA PRO A 439 5.80 40.45 15.93
C PRO A 439 6.00 41.75 15.12
N HIS A 440 6.96 41.78 14.21
CA HIS A 440 7.39 42.96 13.44
C HIS A 440 7.11 42.85 11.93
N LEU A 441 6.57 41.72 11.42
CA LEU A 441 6.48 41.44 9.97
C LEU A 441 5.04 41.19 9.47
N ALA A 442 4.04 41.81 10.08
CA ALA A 442 2.63 41.71 9.66
C ALA A 442 2.31 42.28 8.26
N ALA A 443 3.31 42.78 7.53
CA ALA A 443 3.13 43.47 6.25
C ALA A 443 4.10 43.04 5.13
N MET A 444 4.87 41.95 5.28
CA MET A 444 5.67 41.47 4.15
C MET A 444 4.83 40.65 3.17
N PRO A 445 4.96 40.91 1.85
CA PRO A 445 4.30 40.13 0.83
C PRO A 445 4.81 38.68 0.94
N CYS A 446 3.88 37.72 0.91
CA CYS A 446 4.21 36.31 0.88
C CYS A 446 5.17 36.06 -0.29
N SER A 447 6.38 35.55 0.00
CA SER A 447 7.29 35.08 -1.04
C SER A 447 6.62 33.95 -1.82
N ASN A 448 6.85 33.89 -3.13
CA ASN A 448 6.35 32.81 -3.98
C ASN A 448 6.97 31.43 -3.63
N ASP A 449 8.00 31.39 -2.78
CA ASP A 449 8.72 30.16 -2.44
C ASP A 449 8.06 29.32 -1.34
N SER A 450 7.15 29.90 -0.55
CA SER A 450 6.19 29.21 0.33
C SER A 450 5.28 30.26 0.97
N PRO A 451 3.94 30.12 0.91
CA PRO A 451 3.04 31.06 1.57
C PRO A 451 3.04 30.92 3.11
N PHE A 452 3.79 29.95 3.66
CA PHE A 452 3.85 29.69 5.11
C PHE A 452 5.12 30.28 5.72
N PRO A 453 5.03 30.97 6.88
CA PRO A 453 6.21 31.39 7.64
C PRO A 453 7.08 30.19 8.02
N PRO A 454 8.37 30.37 8.31
CA PRO A 454 9.17 29.30 8.89
C PRO A 454 8.58 28.85 10.26
N PRO A 455 8.72 27.55 10.61
CA PRO A 455 8.32 27.03 11.92
C PRO A 455 8.90 27.82 13.09
N VAL A 456 8.16 27.94 14.20
CA VAL A 456 8.73 28.43 15.46
C VAL A 456 9.86 27.50 15.91
N ALA A 457 11.00 28.06 16.32
CA ALA A 457 12.13 27.28 16.80
C ALA A 457 11.83 26.67 18.19
N GLY A 458 12.02 25.35 18.32
CA GLY A 458 11.97 24.62 19.59
C GLY A 458 10.75 23.69 19.78
N GLY A 459 11.01 22.49 20.31
CA GLY A 459 9.99 21.59 20.85
C GLY A 459 9.25 20.69 19.84
N ARG A 460 8.18 20.03 20.31
CA ARG A 460 7.30 19.14 19.51
C ARG A 460 6.63 19.87 18.34
N LEU A 461 6.29 21.14 18.54
CA LEU A 461 5.68 22.00 17.51
C LEU A 461 6.60 22.16 16.30
N GLN A 462 7.91 22.27 16.50
CA GLN A 462 8.88 22.32 15.40
C GLN A 462 8.87 21.04 14.57
N ALA A 463 8.76 19.86 15.19
CA ALA A 463 8.68 18.59 14.47
C ALA A 463 7.37 18.48 13.64
N VAL A 464 6.24 18.90 14.21
CA VAL A 464 4.95 18.95 13.52
C VAL A 464 4.99 19.95 12.35
N ALA A 465 5.57 21.13 12.56
CA ALA A 465 5.72 22.15 11.54
C ALA A 465 6.68 21.72 10.43
N ALA A 466 7.77 21.02 10.75
CA ALA A 466 8.66 20.43 9.74
C ALA A 466 7.96 19.36 8.90
N GLN A 467 7.15 18.49 9.53
CA GLN A 467 6.32 17.53 8.80
C GLN A 467 5.28 18.24 7.92
N LEU A 468 4.63 19.29 8.43
CA LEU A 468 3.68 20.08 7.68
C LEU A 468 4.33 20.73 6.45
N GLN A 469 5.50 21.35 6.64
CA GLN A 469 6.26 21.94 5.54
C GLN A 469 6.63 20.89 4.49
N ALA A 470 7.10 19.71 4.89
CA ALA A 470 7.41 18.64 3.95
C ALA A 470 6.19 18.20 3.12
N GLN A 471 4.98 18.23 3.69
CA GLN A 471 3.73 17.94 2.97
C GLN A 471 3.34 19.06 2.00
N VAL A 472 3.55 20.32 2.41
CA VAL A 472 3.37 21.49 1.54
C VAL A 472 4.34 21.41 0.36
N ASP A 473 5.62 21.15 0.61
CA ASP A 473 6.63 21.03 -0.45
C ASP A 473 6.29 19.90 -1.43
N ALA A 474 5.86 18.73 -0.92
CA ALA A 474 5.41 17.63 -1.76
C ALA A 474 4.17 17.99 -2.59
N THR A 475 3.28 18.81 -2.03
CA THR A 475 2.09 19.33 -2.73
C THR A 475 2.48 20.32 -3.83
N CYS A 476 3.45 21.20 -3.59
CA CYS A 476 3.98 22.10 -4.62
C CYS A 476 4.59 21.29 -5.77
N ARG A 477 5.43 20.29 -5.47
CA ARG A 477 6.02 19.40 -6.49
C ARG A 477 4.97 18.65 -7.30
N LEU A 478 3.85 18.25 -6.68
CA LEU A 478 2.73 17.67 -7.41
C LEU A 478 2.20 18.64 -8.46
N PHE A 479 1.91 19.88 -8.08
CA PHE A 479 1.37 20.86 -9.02
C PHE A 479 2.38 21.32 -10.07
N GLU A 480 3.67 21.38 -9.73
CA GLU A 480 4.76 21.60 -10.69
C GLU A 480 4.83 20.47 -11.73
N ALA A 481 4.82 19.20 -11.26
CA ALA A 481 4.79 18.04 -12.14
C ALA A 481 3.51 17.98 -13.01
N CYS A 482 2.42 18.64 -12.59
CA CYS A 482 1.20 18.80 -13.38
C CYS A 482 1.29 19.86 -14.48
N ALA A 483 2.27 20.75 -14.41
CA ALA A 483 2.47 21.80 -15.41
C ALA A 483 3.42 21.35 -16.53
N GLU A 484 4.32 20.40 -16.23
CA GLU A 484 5.36 19.93 -17.14
C GLU A 484 4.94 18.77 -18.07
N ALA A 485 3.88 18.03 -17.73
CA ALA A 485 3.37 16.91 -18.52
C ALA A 485 2.14 17.27 -19.37
#